data_AF-A0A3C1DUB1-F1
#
_entry.id   AF-A0A3C1DUB1-F1
#
_cell.length_a   1.000
_cell.length_b   1.000
_cell.length_c   1.000
_cell.angle_alpha   90.00
_cell.angle_beta   90.00
_cell.angle_gamma   90.00
#
_symmetry.space_group_name_H-M   'P 1'
#
loop_
_entity.id
_entity.type
_entity.pdbx_description
1 polymer ?
#
loop_
_entity_poly.entity_id
_entity_poly.type
_entity_poly.pdbx_seq_one_letter_code
_entity_poly.pdbx_strand_id
1 'polypeptide(L)'
;MSGDPAGDDLQILNLVDQGVLTDAQVASARAAQAGLPFVELVDYPIDRTAVSLVPAALCRRHDLLPIALSGDTITVAMANPGDVFALD
;
A
#
# COMPACT_ATOMS: atom_id res chain seq x y z
N MET A 1 1.22 -15.73 -21.10
CA MET A 1 1.16 -14.72 -20.03
C MET A 1 1.67 -13.43 -20.65
N SER A 2 0.77 -12.64 -21.24
CA SER A 2 1.12 -11.30 -21.73
C SER A 2 1.32 -10.44 -20.50
N GLY A 3 2.56 -10.27 -20.05
CA GLY A 3 2.90 -9.49 -18.85
C GLY A 3 2.70 -8.00 -19.06
N ASP A 4 1.48 -7.59 -19.43
CA ASP A 4 1.08 -6.19 -19.51
C ASP A 4 0.47 -5.78 -18.16
N PRO A 5 1.22 -5.08 -17.29
CA PRO A 5 0.79 -4.77 -15.93
C PRO A 5 -0.50 -3.93 -15.89
N ALA A 6 -0.78 -3.14 -16.92
CA ALA A 6 -2.00 -2.35 -17.01
C ALA A 6 -3.24 -3.20 -17.33
N GLY A 7 -3.07 -4.29 -18.09
CA GLY A 7 -4.15 -5.23 -18.42
C GLY A 7 -4.53 -6.13 -17.25
N ASP A 8 -3.54 -6.53 -16.45
CA ASP A 8 -3.74 -7.38 -15.28
C ASP A 8 -4.47 -6.63 -14.15
N ASP A 9 -4.16 -5.34 -13.94
CA ASP A 9 -4.82 -4.52 -12.92
C ASP A 9 -6.33 -4.32 -13.20
N LEU A 10 -6.74 -4.16 -14.46
CA LEU A 10 -8.15 -4.05 -14.83
C LEU A 10 -8.94 -5.33 -14.53
N GLN A 11 -8.29 -6.50 -14.68
CA GLN A 11 -8.92 -7.78 -14.36
C GLN A 11 -9.07 -7.96 -12.84
N ILE A 12 -8.06 -7.57 -12.07
CA ILE A 12 -8.08 -7.63 -10.61
C ILE A 12 -9.22 -6.75 -10.08
N LEU A 13 -9.37 -5.52 -10.59
CA LEU A 13 -10.45 -4.62 -10.20
C LEU A 13 -11.84 -5.22 -10.46
N ASN A 14 -12.04 -5.87 -11.61
CA ASN A 14 -13.30 -6.53 -11.92
C ASN A 14 -13.60 -7.71 -10.97
N LEU A 15 -12.58 -8.45 -10.55
CA LEU A 15 -12.75 -9.52 -9.55
C LEU A 15 -13.09 -8.98 -8.16
N VAL A 16 -12.58 -7.81 -7.80
CA VAL A 16 -12.96 -7.11 -6.57
C VAL A 16 -14.41 -6.62 -6.65
N ASP A 17 -14.80 -6.00 -7.75
CA ASP A 17 -16.18 -5.54 -7.98
C ASP A 17 -17.21 -6.68 -7.94
N GLN A 18 -16.81 -7.87 -8.40
CA GLN A 18 -17.63 -9.09 -8.33
C GLN A 18 -17.64 -9.74 -6.94
N GLY A 19 -16.86 -9.25 -5.98
CA GLY A 19 -16.71 -9.80 -4.64
C GLY A 19 -15.92 -11.12 -4.58
N VAL A 20 -15.22 -11.47 -5.66
CA VAL A 20 -14.37 -12.66 -5.74
C VAL A 20 -13.05 -12.44 -4.99
N LEU A 21 -12.55 -11.21 -5.00
CA LEU A 21 -11.39 -10.75 -4.24
C LEU A 21 -11.78 -9.61 -3.31
N THR A 22 -11.10 -9.52 -2.17
CA THR A 22 -11.15 -8.36 -1.28
C THR A 22 -9.94 -7.46 -1.53
N ASP A 23 -10.07 -6.16 -1.21
CA ASP A 23 -8.95 -5.22 -1.30
C ASP A 23 -7.72 -5.69 -0.52
N ALA A 24 -7.94 -6.29 0.66
CA ALA A 24 -6.90 -6.87 1.49
C ALA A 24 -6.15 -8.03 0.79
N GLN A 25 -6.87 -8.90 0.08
CA GLN A 25 -6.26 -9.99 -0.69
C GLN A 25 -5.42 -9.45 -1.85
N VAL A 26 -5.88 -8.40 -2.53
CA VAL A 26 -5.13 -7.75 -3.61
C VAL A 26 -3.86 -7.10 -3.05
N ALA A 27 -3.98 -6.32 -1.98
CA ALA A 27 -2.86 -5.65 -1.32
C ALA A 27 -1.82 -6.65 -0.79
N SER A 28 -2.27 -7.73 -0.14
CA SER A 28 -1.38 -8.80 0.34
C SER A 28 -0.66 -9.51 -0.81
N ALA A 29 -1.34 -9.79 -1.92
CA ALA A 29 -0.71 -10.40 -3.10
C ALA A 29 0.35 -9.48 -3.71
N ARG A 30 0.07 -8.17 -3.80
CA ARG A 30 1.04 -7.17 -4.28
C ARG A 30 2.26 -7.07 -3.38
N ALA A 31 2.06 -7.02 -2.06
CA ALA A 31 3.16 -7.03 -1.09
C ALA A 31 4.03 -8.29 -1.24
N ALA A 32 3.40 -9.46 -1.39
CA ALA A 32 4.12 -10.73 -1.61
C ALA A 32 4.93 -10.72 -2.91
N GLN A 33 4.38 -10.19 -4.02
CA GLN A 33 5.11 -10.04 -5.28
C GLN A 33 6.31 -9.09 -5.16
N ALA A 34 6.19 -8.03 -4.36
CA ALA A 34 7.25 -7.05 -4.11
C ALA A 34 8.25 -7.50 -3.02
N GLY A 35 8.02 -8.62 -2.35
CA GLY A 35 8.83 -9.08 -1.21
C GLY A 35 8.70 -8.19 0.03
N LEU A 36 7.58 -7.49 0.18
CA LEU A 36 7.29 -6.55 1.28
C LEU A 36 6.36 -7.18 2.33
N PRO A 37 6.44 -6.75 3.60
CA PRO A 37 5.48 -7.13 4.61
C PRO A 37 4.10 -6.53 4.32
N PHE A 38 3.04 -7.29 4.63
CA PHE A 38 1.66 -6.81 4.61
C PHE A 38 1.17 -6.61 6.06
N VAL A 39 0.47 -5.51 6.30
CA VAL A 39 -0.09 -5.17 7.62
C VAL A 39 -1.56 -4.78 7.49
N GLU A 40 -2.39 -5.30 8.37
CA GLU A 40 -3.79 -4.87 8.51
C GLU A 40 -3.86 -3.64 9.41
N LEU A 41 -4.19 -2.48 8.84
CA LEU A 41 -4.16 -1.20 9.58
C LEU A 41 -5.22 -1.11 10.69
N VAL A 42 -6.30 -1.88 10.59
CA VAL A 42 -7.38 -1.87 11.60
C VAL A 42 -6.89 -2.33 12.98
N ASP A 43 -5.92 -3.24 13.01
CA ASP A 43 -5.38 -3.83 14.24
C ASP A 43 -3.94 -3.38 14.52
N TYR A 44 -3.35 -2.55 13.64
CA TYR A 44 -1.97 -2.11 13.78
C TYR A 44 -1.85 -0.90 14.73
N PRO A 45 -0.96 -0.94 15.74
CA PRO A 45 -0.75 0.19 16.64
C PRO A 45 0.03 1.31 15.94
N ILE A 46 -0.69 2.27 15.35
CA ILE A 46 -0.10 3.40 14.61
C ILE A 46 0.61 4.37 15.56
N ASP A 47 1.88 4.63 15.30
CA ASP A 47 2.64 5.69 15.98
C ASP A 47 2.20 7.07 15.47
N ARG A 48 1.55 7.84 16.34
CA ARG A 48 1.11 9.22 16.02
C ARG A 48 2.27 10.16 15.72
N THR A 49 3.46 9.88 16.25
CA THR A 49 4.67 10.64 15.95
C THR A 49 5.01 10.50 14.48
N ALA A 50 5.02 9.26 13.95
CA ALA A 50 5.24 9.01 12.52
C ALA A 50 4.22 9.74 11.64
N VAL A 51 2.93 9.70 12.01
CA VAL A 51 1.86 10.40 11.28
C VAL A 51 2.09 11.92 11.25
N SER A 52 2.62 12.51 12.32
CA SER A 52 2.89 13.95 12.39
C SER A 52 4.09 14.41 11.55
N LEU A 53 4.97 13.49 11.15
CA LEU A 53 6.19 13.81 10.41
C LEU A 53 5.96 13.91 8.90
N VAL A 54 4.87 13.35 8.38
CA VAL A 54 4.56 13.37 6.95
C VAL A 54 3.35 14.26 6.69
N PRO A 55 3.45 15.28 5.81
CA PRO A 55 2.32 16.14 5.48
C PRO A 55 1.15 15.34 4.89
N ALA A 56 -0.07 15.62 5.37
CA ALA A 56 -1.28 14.93 4.90
C ALA A 56 -1.51 15.01 3.39
N ALA A 57 -1.04 16.08 2.73
CA ALA A 57 -1.10 16.21 1.29
C ALA A 57 -0.26 15.14 0.56
N LEU A 58 0.92 14.80 1.10
CA LEU A 58 1.77 13.75 0.55
C LEU A 58 1.14 12.37 0.75
N CYS A 59 0.62 12.12 1.96
CA CYS A 59 -0.11 10.88 2.28
C CYS A 59 -1.26 10.63 1.29
N ARG A 60 -2.07 11.65 0.98
CA ARG A 60 -3.18 11.53 0.02
C ARG A 60 -2.71 11.40 -1.43
N ARG A 61 -1.64 12.09 -1.79
CA ARG A 61 -1.11 12.07 -3.17
C ARG A 61 -0.57 10.69 -3.55
N HIS A 62 0.07 10.01 -2.61
CA HIS A 62 0.74 8.72 -2.83
C HIS A 62 0.01 7.54 -2.18
N ASP A 63 -1.21 7.76 -1.70
CA ASP A 63 -2.05 6.77 -0.99
C ASP A 63 -1.26 5.95 0.04
N LEU A 64 -0.59 6.68 0.94
CA LEU A 64 0.28 6.13 1.98
C LEU A 64 -0.08 6.65 3.36
N LEU A 65 0.27 5.88 4.39
CA LEU A 65 0.10 6.22 5.79
C LEU A 65 1.39 5.92 6.56
N PRO A 66 2.01 6.89 7.25
CA PRO A 66 3.10 6.61 8.18
C PRO A 66 2.59 5.81 9.38
N ILE A 67 3.23 4.68 9.67
CA ILE A 67 2.77 3.74 10.71
C ILE A 67 3.73 3.61 11.88
N ALA A 68 5.03 3.85 11.67
CA ALA A 68 6.06 3.74 12.69
C ALA A 68 7.24 4.67 12.43
N LEU A 69 7.90 5.10 13.51
CA LEU A 69 9.17 5.81 13.50
C LEU A 69 10.21 4.99 14.28
N SER A 70 11.39 4.81 13.69
CA SER A 70 12.51 4.12 14.34
C SER A 70 13.80 4.87 14.05
N GLY A 71 14.26 5.65 15.03
CA GLY A 71 15.34 6.61 14.84
C GLY A 71 14.97 7.63 13.77
N ASP A 72 15.75 7.67 12.69
CA ASP A 72 15.53 8.57 11.55
C ASP A 72 14.76 7.90 10.39
N THR A 73 14.27 6.67 10.59
CA THR A 73 13.53 5.92 9.57
C THR A 73 12.04 5.94 9.85
N ILE A 74 11.26 6.40 8.87
CA ILE A 74 9.79 6.33 8.89
C ILE A 74 9.35 5.12 8.07
N THR A 75 8.53 4.25 8.67
CA THR A 75 7.85 3.18 7.96
C THR A 75 6.48 3.68 7.49
N VAL A 76 6.17 3.47 6.22
CA VAL A 76 4.88 3.81 5.61
C VAL A 76 4.17 2.55 5.13
N ALA A 77 2.86 2.48 5.35
CA ALA A 77 1.97 1.55 4.68
C ALA A 77 1.47 2.19 3.39
N MET A 78 1.41 1.41 2.30
CA MET A 78 0.96 1.89 0.98
C MET A 78 -0.07 0.93 0.42
N ALA A 79 -1.12 1.46 -0.22
CA ALA A 79 -2.08 0.63 -0.94
C ALA A 79 -1.49 0.00 -2.21
N ASN A 80 -0.53 0.69 -2.85
CA ASN A 80 0.20 0.20 -4.00
C ASN A 80 1.71 0.44 -3.86
N PRO A 81 2.50 -0.57 -3.42
CA PRO A 81 3.95 -0.43 -3.30
C PRO A 81 4.69 -0.37 -4.64
N GLY A 82 4.02 -0.69 -5.76
CA GLY A 82 4.57 -0.60 -7.10
C GLY A 82 4.53 0.82 -7.70
N ASP A 83 3.91 1.78 -7.01
CA ASP A 83 3.95 3.19 -7.40
C ASP A 83 5.32 3.79 -7.06
N VAL A 84 6.28 3.58 -7.97
CA VAL A 84 7.69 4.02 -7.85
C VAL A 84 7.79 5.55 -7.68
N PHE A 85 6.76 6.33 -8.04
CA PHE A 85 6.74 7.79 -7.83
C PHE A 85 6.52 8.21 -6.38
N ALA A 86 6.22 7.29 -5.46
CA ALA A 86 6.20 7.57 -4.02
C ALA A 86 7.61 7.66 -3.39
N LEU A 87 8.65 7.26 -4.12
CA LEU A 87 10.04 7.16 -3.62
C LEU A 87 10.99 8.27 -4.13
N ASP A 88 10.52 9.15 -5.03
CA ASP A 88 11.30 10.27 -5.60
C ASP A 88 10.87 11.64 -5.03
#